data_AF-A0A523HWC6-F1
#
_entry.id   AF-A0A523HWC6-F1
#
_cell.length_a   1.000
_cell.length_b   1.000
_cell.length_c   1.000
_cell.angle_alpha   90.00
_cell.angle_beta   90.00
_cell.angle_gamma   90.00
#
_symmetry.space_group_name_H-M   'P 1'
#
loop_
_entity.id
_entity.type
_entity.pdbx_description
1 polymer ?
#
loop_
_entity_poly.entity_id
_entity_poly.type
_entity_poly.pdbx_seq_one_letter_code
_entity_poly.pdbx_strand_id
1 'polypeptide(L)' 'MRDFRTLNIWQDGIASVKQAYRLAESLPVAEKYGLRSQICRSAASIL' A
#
# COMPACT_ATOMS: atom_id res chain seq x y z
N MET A 1 24.91 -1.41 -7.69
CA MET A 1 23.46 -1.70 -7.63
C MET A 1 22.76 -0.47 -8.19
N ARG A 2 21.91 -0.59 -9.24
CA ARG A 2 21.17 0.57 -9.78
C ARG A 2 20.16 1.02 -8.73
N ASP A 3 20.01 2.33 -8.55
CA ASP A 3 19.02 2.88 -7.63
C ASP A 3 17.62 2.75 -8.24
N PHE A 4 16.92 1.68 -7.86
CA PHE A 4 15.56 1.40 -8.30
C PHE A 4 14.55 2.46 -7.82
N ARG A 5 14.90 3.28 -6.81
CA ARG A 5 14.01 4.32 -6.28
C ARG A 5 13.79 5.47 -7.26
N THR A 6 14.71 5.61 -8.23
CA THR A 6 14.60 6.60 -9.31
C THR A 6 13.59 6.20 -10.38
N LEU A 7 13.16 4.93 -10.42
CA LEU A 7 12.19 4.46 -11.40
C LEU A 7 10.81 5.03 -11.10
N ASN A 8 10.12 5.53 -12.13
CA ASN A 8 8.76 6.06 -11.98
C ASN A 8 7.81 5.01 -11.37
N ILE A 9 7.91 3.74 -11.81
CA ILE A 9 7.09 2.65 -11.27
C ILE A 9 7.26 2.45 -9.76
N TRP A 10 8.46 2.69 -9.23
CA TRP A 10 8.71 2.63 -7.79
C TRP A 10 8.03 3.79 -7.06
N GLN A 11 8.14 5.00 -7.60
CA GLN A 11 7.51 6.20 -7.04
C GLN A 11 5.97 6.09 -7.07
N ASP A 12 5.41 5.60 -8.18
CA ASP A 12 3.99 5.34 -8.36
C ASP A 12 3.49 4.22 -7.43
N GLY A 13 4.30 3.18 -7.22
CA GLY A 13 4.06 2.13 -6.24
C GLY A 13 3.95 2.70 -4.83
N ILE A 14 4.89 3.57 -4.43
CA ILE A 14 4.86 4.23 -3.11
C ILE A 14 3.60 5.10 -2.96
N ALA A 15 3.22 5.85 -4.00
CA ALA A 15 2.00 6.64 -3.99
C ALA A 15 0.75 5.76 -3.81
N SER A 16 0.71 4.62 -4.51
CA SER A 16 -0.39 3.63 -4.43
C SER A 16 -0.48 3.01 -3.03
N VAL A 17 0.65 2.65 -2.41
CA VAL A 17 0.69 2.14 -1.03
C VAL A 17 0.13 3.16 -0.05
N LYS A 18 0.52 4.43 -0.16
CA LYS A 18 0.00 5.49 0.72
C LYS A 18 -1.51 5.66 0.59
N GLN A 19 -2.05 5.56 -0.63
CA GLN A 19 -3.50 5.62 -0.87
C GLN A 19 -4.21 4.40 -0.28
N ALA A 20 -3.65 3.20 -0.44
CA ALA A 20 -4.21 1.97 0.14
C ALA A 20 -4.30 2.04 1.67
N TYR A 21 -3.27 2.57 2.35
CA TYR A 21 -3.30 2.75 3.81
C TYR A 21 -4.37 3.77 4.23
N ARG A 22 -4.49 4.91 3.54
CA ARG A 22 -5.55 5.91 3.82
C ARG A 22 -6.95 5.35 3.60
N LEU A 23 -7.15 4.56 2.54
CA LEU A 23 -8.40 3.85 2.30
C LEU A 23 -8.69 2.87 3.44
N ALA A 24 -7.70 2.08 3.84
CA ALA A 24 -7.83 1.08 4.89
C ALA A 24 -8.17 1.69 6.27
N GLU A 25 -7.81 2.95 6.52
CA GLU A 25 -8.19 3.71 7.72
C GLU A 25 -9.67 4.11 7.75
N SER A 26 -10.32 4.25 6.58
CA SER A 26 -11.76 4.55 6.50
C SER A 26 -12.65 3.33 6.72
N LEU A 27 -12.08 2.13 6.81
CA LEU A 27 -12.83 0.90 7.02
C LEU A 27 -13.34 0.77 8.47
N PRO A 28 -14.50 0.13 8.69
CA PRO A 28 -14.99 -0.15 10.04
C PRO A 28 -13.99 -0.94 10.88
N VAL A 29 -14.02 -0.75 12.21
CA VAL A 29 -13.13 -1.46 13.15
C VAL A 29 -13.25 -2.99 13.02
N ALA A 30 -14.42 -3.51 12.64
CA ALA A 30 -14.64 -4.92 12.37
C ALA A 30 -13.70 -5.49 11.28
N GLU A 31 -13.25 -4.66 10.34
CA GLU A 31 -12.36 -5.05 9.24
C GLU A 31 -10.87 -5.01 9.60
N LYS A 32 -10.51 -4.70 10.86
CA LYS A 32 -9.11 -4.55 11.29
C LYS A 32 -8.23 -5.72 10.90
N TYR A 33 -8.74 -6.95 11.04
CA TYR A 33 -8.03 -8.18 10.68
C TYR A 33 -8.47 -8.75 9.32
N GLY A 34 -9.59 -8.26 8.76
CA GLY A 34 -10.10 -8.61 7.44
C GLY A 34 -9.53 -7.71 6.34
N LEU A 35 -10.39 -6.93 5.69
CA LEU A 35 -10.04 -6.13 4.52
C LEU A 35 -8.90 -5.15 4.78
N ARG A 36 -8.84 -4.54 5.97
CA ARG A 36 -7.76 -3.61 6.32
C ARG A 36 -6.39 -4.29 6.21
N SER A 37 -6.24 -5.48 6.80
CA SER A 37 -4.97 -6.20 6.81
C SER A 37 -4.58 -6.69 5.40
N GLN A 38 -5.57 -7.16 4.63
CA GLN A 38 -5.34 -7.69 3.28
C GLN A 38 -4.95 -6.59 2.28
N ILE A 39 -5.64 -5.44 2.30
CA ILE A 39 -5.33 -4.30 1.43
C ILE A 39 -3.91 -3.78 1.72
N CYS A 40 -3.57 -3.56 3.00
CA CYS A 40 -2.25 -3.04 3.36
C CYS A 40 -1.11 -4.00 2.95
N ARG A 41 -1.30 -5.32 3.13
CA ARG A 41 -0.30 -6.33 2.76
C ARG A 41 -0.16 -6.47 1.24
N SER A 42 -1.28 -6.49 0.52
CA SER A 42 -1.26 -6.58 -0.94
C SER A 42 -0.59 -5.35 -1.56
N ALA A 43 -0.93 -4.15 -1.09
CA ALA A 43 -0.32 -2.92 -1.58
C ALA A 43 1.19 -2.88 -1.32
N ALA A 44 1.63 -3.25 -0.11
CA ALA A 44 3.05 -3.29 0.23
C ALA A 44 3.85 -4.30 -0.63
N SER A 45 3.22 -5.36 -1.14
CA SER A 45 3.85 -6.36 -2.02
C SER A 45 4.16 -5.87 -3.43
N ILE A 46 3.70 -4.67 -3.82
CA ILE A 46 4.00 -4.04 -5.11
C ILE A 46 5.44 -3.48 -5.14
N LEU A 47 5.97 -3.17 -3.95
CA LEU A 47 7.31 -2.64 -3.72
C LEU A 47 8.28 -3.80 -3.43
#